data_AF-A0A9C8MLP8-F1
#
_entry.id   AF-A0A9C8MLP8-F1
#
_cell.length_a   1.000
_cell.length_b   1.000
_cell.length_c   1.000
_cell.angle_alpha   90.00
_cell.angle_beta   90.00
_cell.angle_gamma   90.00
#
_symmetry.space_group_name_H-M   'P 1'
#
loop_
_entity.id
_entity.type
_entity.pdbx_description
1 polymer ?
#
loop_
_entity_poly.entity_id
_entity_poly.type
_entity_poly.pdbx_seq_one_letter_code
_entity_poly.pdbx_strand_id
1 'polypeptide(L)'
;MSTDTEKSMIVLARHRLKWLKVALAGRQADLNLVQNTFHQLTGLTSLRFVQDHGLSDATIKELSIIDNLATLNIQQKHPEVIEKLSKEAQELSKYLDMPSRELLDFLFRDGARFNNQEAISVAIHRGLIIDIHHEAEAYSRLEARERK
;
A
#
# COMPACT_ATOMS: atom_id res chain seq x y z
N MET A 1 -12.20 -9.02 11.59
CA MET A 1 -11.72 -10.41 11.39
C MET A 1 -11.58 -11.14 12.73
N SER A 2 -11.45 -12.46 12.74
CA SER A 2 -11.00 -13.18 13.95
C SER A 2 -9.53 -12.83 14.22
N THR A 3 -9.15 -12.64 15.49
CA THR A 3 -7.78 -12.37 15.92
C THR A 3 -6.76 -13.42 15.42
N ASP A 4 -7.22 -14.64 15.14
CA ASP A 4 -6.35 -15.69 14.59
C ASP A 4 -6.01 -15.49 13.11
N THR A 5 -6.91 -14.86 12.34
CA THR A 5 -6.65 -14.52 10.94
C THR A 5 -5.62 -13.40 10.84
N GLU A 6 -5.69 -12.39 11.73
CA GLU A 6 -4.70 -11.31 11.81
C GLU A 6 -3.30 -11.85 12.14
N LYS A 7 -3.20 -12.70 13.15
CA LYS A 7 -1.93 -13.36 13.52
C LYS A 7 -1.38 -14.19 12.36
N SER A 8 -2.23 -14.94 11.68
CA SER A 8 -1.84 -15.75 10.52
C SER A 8 -1.34 -14.89 9.37
N MET A 9 -2.00 -13.76 9.09
CA MET A 9 -1.55 -12.78 8.10
C MET A 9 -0.18 -12.20 8.44
N ILE A 10 0.02 -11.79 9.69
CA ILE A 10 1.31 -11.28 10.16
C ILE A 10 2.40 -12.35 10.01
N VAL A 11 2.13 -13.60 10.42
CA VAL A 11 3.09 -14.70 10.30
C VAL A 11 3.45 -14.96 8.83
N LEU A 12 2.46 -14.97 7.94
CA LEU A 12 2.69 -15.12 6.50
C LEU A 12 3.51 -13.97 5.92
N ALA A 13 3.17 -12.72 6.27
CA ALA A 13 3.91 -11.54 5.83
C ALA A 13 5.37 -11.56 6.32
N ARG A 14 5.60 -11.92 7.59
CA ARG A 14 6.95 -12.11 8.16
C ARG A 14 7.73 -13.22 7.46
N HIS A 15 7.07 -14.34 7.16
CA HIS A 15 7.70 -15.45 6.44
C HIS A 15 8.11 -15.04 5.01
N ARG A 16 7.24 -14.32 4.31
CA ARG A 16 7.52 -13.76 2.98
C ARG A 16 8.64 -12.73 3.01
N LEU A 17 8.70 -11.87 4.02
CA LEU A 17 9.84 -10.95 4.23
C LEU A 17 11.15 -11.71 4.47
N LYS A 18 11.12 -12.80 5.26
CA LYS A 18 12.30 -13.64 5.48
C LYS A 18 12.76 -14.30 4.16
N TRP A 19 11.82 -14.82 3.38
CA TRP A 19 12.12 -15.35 2.04
C TRP A 19 12.68 -14.30 1.10
N LEU A 20 12.16 -13.08 1.10
CA LEU A 20 12.69 -11.98 0.31
C LEU A 20 14.16 -11.70 0.67
N LYS A 21 14.49 -11.68 1.97
CA LYS A 21 15.89 -11.51 2.41
C LYS A 21 16.82 -12.63 1.93
N VAL A 22 16.32 -13.86 1.85
CA VAL A 22 17.05 -15.02 1.31
C VAL A 22 17.19 -14.92 -0.20
N ALA A 23 16.15 -14.54 -0.93
CA ALA A 23 16.20 -14.33 -2.38
C ALA A 23 17.18 -13.20 -2.75
N LEU A 24 17.28 -12.18 -1.90
CA LEU A 24 18.26 -11.09 -1.99
C LEU A 24 19.66 -11.47 -1.47
N ALA A 25 19.88 -12.70 -0.99
CA ALA A 25 21.17 -13.13 -0.46
C ALA A 25 22.04 -13.72 -1.58
N GLY A 26 22.97 -12.92 -2.10
CA GLY A 26 23.96 -13.35 -3.09
C GLY A 26 24.18 -12.29 -4.18
N ARG A 27 25.32 -12.33 -4.87
CA ARG A 27 25.61 -11.39 -5.99
C ARG A 27 24.85 -11.73 -7.28
N GLN A 28 24.22 -12.91 -7.34
CA GLN A 28 23.41 -13.40 -8.46
C GLN A 28 22.00 -13.75 -7.97
N ALA A 29 21.35 -12.83 -7.27
CA ALA A 29 19.95 -13.02 -6.91
C ALA A 29 19.13 -13.19 -8.21
N ASP A 30 18.27 -14.20 -8.25
CA ASP A 30 17.30 -14.35 -9.33
C ASP A 30 16.27 -13.22 -9.21
N LEU A 31 16.41 -12.23 -10.09
CA LEU A 31 15.56 -11.03 -10.09
C LEU A 31 14.08 -11.38 -10.26
N ASN A 32 13.74 -12.45 -10.99
CA ASN A 32 12.35 -12.89 -11.14
C ASN A 32 11.80 -13.43 -9.82
N LEU A 33 12.62 -14.21 -9.09
CA LEU A 33 12.26 -14.72 -7.76
C LEU A 33 12.10 -13.57 -6.75
N VAL A 34 13.00 -12.58 -6.78
CA VAL A 34 12.93 -11.39 -5.92
C VAL A 34 11.66 -10.61 -6.22
N GLN A 35 11.36 -10.34 -7.49
CA GLN A 35 10.13 -9.64 -7.93
C GLN A 35 8.87 -10.38 -7.49
N ASN A 36 8.78 -11.68 -7.74
CA ASN A 36 7.62 -12.48 -7.36
C ASN A 36 7.41 -12.50 -5.83
N THR A 37 8.50 -12.63 -5.07
CA THR A 37 8.42 -12.64 -3.61
C THR A 37 8.02 -11.28 -3.07
N PHE A 38 8.50 -10.19 -3.69
CA PHE A 38 8.09 -8.84 -3.34
C PHE A 38 6.62 -8.60 -3.66
N HIS A 39 6.13 -8.96 -4.85
CA HIS A 39 4.72 -8.84 -5.22
C HIS A 39 3.79 -9.60 -4.28
N GLN A 40 4.17 -10.81 -3.87
CA GLN A 40 3.40 -11.58 -2.89
C GLN A 40 3.35 -10.88 -1.53
N LEU A 41 4.45 -10.23 -1.14
CA LEU A 41 4.52 -9.49 0.12
C LEU A 41 3.71 -8.19 0.05
N THR A 42 3.85 -7.41 -1.02
CA THR A 42 3.09 -6.17 -1.22
C THR A 42 1.60 -6.46 -1.36
N GLY A 43 1.20 -7.54 -2.03
CA GLY A 43 -0.19 -7.97 -2.09
C GLY A 43 -0.78 -8.27 -0.70
N LEU A 44 -0.01 -8.93 0.17
CA LEU A 44 -0.43 -9.23 1.56
C LEU A 44 -0.48 -7.96 2.43
N THR A 45 0.50 -7.07 2.31
CA THR A 45 0.55 -5.83 3.09
C THR A 45 -0.48 -4.82 2.59
N SER A 46 -0.86 -4.88 1.30
CA SER A 46 -1.90 -4.03 0.70
C SER A 46 -3.30 -4.32 1.24
N LEU A 47 -3.52 -5.49 1.87
CA LEU A 47 -4.77 -5.79 2.58
C LEU A 47 -5.06 -4.79 3.71
N ARG A 48 -4.05 -4.06 4.19
CA ARG A 48 -4.24 -2.94 5.13
C ARG A 48 -5.04 -1.76 4.53
N PHE A 49 -5.11 -1.68 3.21
CA PHE A 49 -5.76 -0.59 2.47
C PHE A 49 -7.14 -0.97 1.93
N VAL A 50 -7.54 -2.25 2.00
CA VAL A 50 -8.85 -2.69 1.54
C VAL A 50 -9.89 -2.43 2.64
N GLN A 51 -10.98 -1.74 2.28
CA GLN A 51 -12.11 -1.45 3.18
C GLN A 51 -12.66 -2.72 3.87
N ASP A 52 -13.11 -2.57 5.12
CA ASP A 52 -13.90 -3.53 5.91
C ASP A 52 -13.24 -4.85 6.39
N HIS A 53 -11.91 -4.97 6.42
CA HIS A 53 -11.31 -6.20 6.98
C HIS A 53 -11.37 -6.31 8.51
N GLY A 54 -11.73 -5.24 9.22
CA GLY A 54 -11.79 -5.24 10.68
C GLY A 54 -10.46 -5.72 11.28
N LEU A 55 -9.36 -5.21 10.71
CA LEU A 55 -7.99 -5.38 11.18
C LEU A 55 -7.77 -4.43 12.36
N SER A 56 -7.11 -4.91 13.41
CA SER A 56 -6.65 -4.06 14.49
C SER A 56 -5.57 -3.06 14.04
N ASP A 57 -5.52 -1.88 14.66
CA ASP A 57 -4.48 -0.86 14.39
C ASP A 57 -3.06 -1.42 14.56
N ALA A 58 -2.89 -2.36 15.50
CA ALA A 58 -1.64 -3.07 15.70
C ALA A 58 -1.24 -3.88 14.47
N THR A 59 -2.18 -4.62 13.86
CA THR A 59 -1.94 -5.38 12.63
C THR A 59 -1.65 -4.47 11.45
N ILE A 60 -2.39 -3.37 11.30
CA ILE A 60 -2.14 -2.39 10.22
C ILE A 60 -0.72 -1.83 10.33
N LYS A 61 -0.30 -1.42 11.53
CA LYS A 61 1.04 -0.89 11.78
C LYS A 61 2.12 -1.93 11.49
N GLU A 62 1.89 -3.18 11.88
CA GLU A 62 2.84 -4.26 11.65
C GLU A 62 3.00 -4.59 10.15
N LEU A 63 1.90 -4.62 9.39
CA LEU A 63 1.95 -4.80 7.94
C LEU A 63 2.66 -3.63 7.24
N SER A 64 2.45 -2.39 7.71
CA SER A 64 3.19 -1.22 7.21
C SER A 64 4.70 -1.33 7.46
N ILE A 65 5.12 -1.76 8.66
CA ILE A 65 6.54 -1.96 8.97
C ILE A 65 7.15 -3.05 8.07
N ILE A 66 6.45 -4.16 7.86
CA ILE A 66 6.93 -5.26 7.02
C ILE A 66 7.13 -4.82 5.57
N ASP A 67 6.19 -4.04 5.05
CA ASP A 67 6.23 -3.50 3.70
C ASP A 67 7.39 -2.53 3.49
N ASN A 68 7.57 -1.60 4.43
CA ASN A 68 8.69 -0.65 4.41
C ASN A 68 10.03 -1.38 4.49
N LEU A 69 10.14 -2.41 5.32
CA LEU A 69 11.34 -3.24 5.40
C LEU A 69 11.60 -4.00 4.10
N ALA A 70 10.56 -4.48 3.41
CA ALA A 70 10.71 -5.14 2.12
C ALA A 70 11.31 -4.20 1.08
N THR A 71 10.72 -3.01 0.95
CA THR A 71 11.15 -1.97 0.03
C THR A 71 12.60 -1.57 0.31
N LEU A 72 12.96 -1.30 1.57
CA LEU A 72 14.33 -0.96 1.97
C LEU A 72 15.34 -2.07 1.63
N ASN A 73 15.00 -3.34 1.85
CA ASN A 73 15.90 -4.46 1.54
C ASN A 73 16.17 -4.55 0.03
N ILE A 74 15.18 -4.27 -0.81
CA ILE A 74 15.36 -4.27 -2.27
C ILE A 74 16.15 -3.05 -2.70
N GLN A 75 15.83 -1.84 -2.21
CA GLN A 75 16.58 -0.61 -2.53
C GLN A 75 18.07 -0.76 -2.25
N GLN A 76 18.44 -1.40 -1.14
CA GLN A 76 19.84 -1.57 -0.76
C GLN A 76 20.61 -2.58 -1.60
N LYS A 77 19.95 -3.62 -2.13
CA LYS A 77 20.64 -4.75 -2.76
C LYS A 77 20.43 -4.85 -4.25
N HIS A 78 19.22 -4.56 -4.72
CA HIS A 78 18.78 -4.70 -6.10
C HIS A 78 17.77 -3.59 -6.47
N PRO A 79 18.19 -2.31 -6.47
CA PRO A 79 17.30 -1.18 -6.78
C PRO A 79 16.64 -1.29 -8.16
N GLU A 80 17.28 -1.96 -9.12
CA GLU A 80 16.74 -2.26 -10.45
C GLU A 80 15.43 -3.08 -10.41
N VAL A 81 15.19 -3.81 -9.31
CA VAL A 81 13.94 -4.53 -9.11
C VAL A 81 12.81 -3.55 -8.82
N ILE A 82 13.07 -2.48 -8.06
CA ILE A 82 12.09 -1.42 -7.79
C ILE A 82 11.77 -0.60 -9.04
N GLU A 83 12.74 -0.41 -9.94
CA GLU A 83 12.48 0.25 -11.23
C GLU A 83 11.63 -0.62 -12.17
N LYS A 84 11.75 -1.95 -12.08
CA LYS A 84 10.96 -2.91 -12.86
C LYS A 84 9.59 -3.24 -12.25
N LEU A 85 9.46 -3.10 -10.93
CA LEU A 85 8.19 -3.13 -10.21
C LEU A 85 7.46 -1.84 -10.55
N SER A 86 6.64 -1.93 -11.60
CA SER A 86 6.14 -0.86 -12.48
C SER A 86 5.96 0.53 -11.84
N LYS A 87 6.14 1.56 -12.68
CA LYS A 87 5.71 2.94 -12.40
C LYS A 87 4.36 3.02 -11.68
N GLU A 88 3.42 2.12 -11.98
CA GLU A 88 2.10 2.07 -11.33
C GLU A 88 2.20 1.74 -9.84
N ALA A 89 3.06 0.81 -9.41
CA ALA A 89 3.23 0.51 -7.98
C ALA A 89 3.90 1.67 -7.23
N GLN A 90 4.87 2.34 -7.86
CA GLN A 90 5.50 3.54 -7.30
C GLN A 90 4.52 4.74 -7.26
N GLU A 91 3.73 4.93 -8.31
CA GLU A 91 2.73 5.98 -8.40
C GLU A 91 1.60 5.74 -7.39
N LEU A 92 1.12 4.50 -7.26
CA LEU A 92 0.13 4.13 -6.24
C LEU A 92 0.69 4.31 -4.82
N SER A 93 1.94 3.93 -4.55
CA SER A 93 2.58 4.15 -3.24
C SER A 93 2.60 5.63 -2.86
N LYS A 94 2.89 6.52 -3.82
CA LYS A 94 2.85 7.97 -3.60
C LYS A 94 1.48 8.43 -3.08
N TYR A 95 0.39 7.94 -3.65
CA TYR A 95 -0.97 8.31 -3.22
C TYR A 95 -1.41 7.58 -1.94
N LEU A 96 -0.89 6.37 -1.69
CA LEU A 96 -1.16 5.61 -0.47
C LEU A 96 -0.55 6.29 0.76
N ASP A 97 0.67 6.81 0.63
CA ASP A 97 1.38 7.50 1.72
C ASP A 97 0.95 8.97 1.88
N MET A 98 0.26 9.53 0.88
CA MET A 98 -0.22 10.92 0.91
C MET A 98 -1.27 11.13 2.03
N PRO A 99 -1.22 12.24 2.80
CA PRO A 99 -2.28 12.59 3.74
C PRO A 99 -3.66 12.61 3.07
N SER A 100 -4.69 12.13 3.76
CA SER A 100 -6.04 12.00 3.18
C SER A 100 -6.58 13.32 2.63
N ARG A 101 -6.29 14.43 3.30
CA ARG A 101 -6.67 15.77 2.86
C ARG A 101 -5.93 16.20 1.60
N GLU A 102 -4.63 15.94 1.56
CA GLU A 102 -3.77 16.25 0.41
C GLU A 102 -4.18 15.44 -0.82
N LEU A 103 -4.57 14.17 -0.63
CA LEU A 103 -5.07 13.33 -1.72
C LEU A 103 -6.42 13.82 -2.28
N LEU A 104 -7.32 14.30 -1.41
CA LEU A 104 -8.59 14.89 -1.87
C LEU A 104 -8.38 16.22 -2.59
N ASP A 105 -7.51 17.09 -2.06
CA ASP A 105 -7.14 18.36 -2.69
C ASP A 105 -6.52 18.11 -4.07
N PHE A 106 -5.60 17.14 -4.18
CA PHE A 106 -5.01 16.75 -5.46
C PHE A 106 -6.07 16.28 -6.48
N LEU A 107 -7.05 15.48 -6.05
CA LEU A 107 -8.09 14.99 -6.94
C LEU A 107 -9.07 16.09 -7.40
N PHE A 108 -9.56 16.90 -6.46
CA PHE A 108 -10.66 17.83 -6.73
C PHE A 108 -10.21 19.24 -7.06
N ARG A 109 -9.20 19.78 -6.36
CA ARG A 109 -8.71 21.15 -6.57
C ARG A 109 -7.69 21.22 -7.69
N ASP A 110 -6.76 20.28 -7.73
CA ASP A 110 -5.72 20.25 -8.77
C ASP A 110 -6.19 19.54 -10.06
N GLY A 111 -7.42 19.03 -10.05
CA GLY A 111 -8.08 18.45 -11.22
C GLY A 111 -7.61 17.04 -11.58
N ALA A 112 -6.87 16.36 -10.69
CA ALA A 112 -6.34 15.02 -10.96
C ALA A 112 -7.43 13.95 -11.15
N ARG A 113 -8.67 14.22 -10.72
CA ARG A 113 -9.84 13.33 -10.90
C ARG A 113 -10.17 12.95 -12.35
N PHE A 114 -9.61 13.63 -13.36
CA PHE A 114 -9.88 13.34 -14.77
C PHE A 114 -8.70 12.69 -15.50
N ASN A 115 -7.50 12.71 -14.94
CA ASN A 115 -6.27 12.31 -15.64
C ASN A 115 -5.35 11.41 -14.79
N ASN A 116 -5.77 11.02 -13.59
CA ASN A 116 -4.96 10.24 -12.66
C ASN A 116 -5.80 9.10 -12.05
N GLN A 117 -5.92 7.99 -12.79
CA GLN A 117 -6.74 6.85 -12.39
C GLN A 117 -6.19 6.16 -11.14
N GLU A 118 -4.89 6.23 -10.94
CA GLU A 118 -4.15 5.69 -9.80
C GLU A 118 -4.55 6.43 -8.52
N ALA A 119 -4.55 7.77 -8.52
CA ALA A 119 -4.98 8.57 -7.38
C ALA A 119 -6.47 8.35 -7.05
N ILE A 120 -7.33 8.23 -8.07
CA ILE A 120 -8.76 7.94 -7.90
C ILE A 120 -8.94 6.57 -7.26
N SER A 121 -8.28 5.55 -7.81
CA SER A 121 -8.31 4.18 -7.27
C SER A 121 -7.90 4.17 -5.80
N VAL A 122 -6.80 4.86 -5.45
CA VAL A 122 -6.34 4.94 -4.06
C VAL A 122 -7.32 5.69 -3.16
N ALA A 123 -7.93 6.77 -3.62
CA ALA A 123 -8.91 7.50 -2.82
C ALA A 123 -10.21 6.71 -2.60
N ILE A 124 -10.66 5.92 -3.58
CA ILE A 124 -11.76 4.97 -3.44
C ILE A 124 -11.37 3.87 -2.44
N HIS A 125 -10.19 3.27 -2.60
CA HIS A 125 -9.70 2.22 -1.71
C HIS A 125 -9.59 2.68 -0.26
N ARG A 126 -9.12 3.91 -0.02
CA ARG A 126 -9.05 4.53 1.33
C ARG A 126 -10.41 4.93 1.89
N GLY A 127 -11.48 4.80 1.11
CA GLY A 127 -12.84 5.17 1.48
C GLY A 127 -13.05 6.68 1.60
N LEU A 128 -12.19 7.48 0.96
CA LEU A 128 -12.29 8.94 0.95
C LEU A 128 -13.35 9.41 -0.05
N ILE A 129 -13.51 8.69 -1.16
CA ILE A 129 -14.52 8.95 -2.19
C ILE A 129 -15.30 7.67 -2.49
N ILE A 130 -16.61 7.79 -2.70
CA ILE A 130 -17.43 6.73 -3.32
C ILE A 130 -17.65 7.04 -4.79
N ASP A 131 -17.85 8.32 -5.08
CA ASP A 131 -18.10 8.84 -6.42
C ASP A 131 -17.20 10.05 -6.68
N ILE A 132 -16.53 10.03 -7.83
CA ILE A 132 -15.64 11.09 -8.31
C ILE A 132 -16.37 12.41 -8.60
N HIS A 133 -17.70 12.38 -8.72
CA HIS A 133 -18.53 13.57 -8.99
C HIS A 133 -18.97 14.31 -7.73
N HIS A 134 -18.83 13.72 -6.54
CA HIS A 134 -19.39 14.24 -5.29
C HIS A 134 -18.31 14.77 -4.33
N GLU A 135 -17.66 15.88 -4.71
CA GLU A 135 -16.57 16.52 -3.95
C GLU A 135 -16.95 16.88 -2.50
N ALA A 136 -18.11 17.52 -2.29
CA ALA A 136 -18.54 17.96 -0.96
C ALA A 136 -18.76 16.78 0.01
N GLU A 137 -19.17 15.62 -0.50
CA GLU A 137 -19.34 14.42 0.30
C GLU A 137 -17.99 13.85 0.75
N ALA A 138 -16.99 13.88 -0.14
CA ALA A 138 -15.64 13.39 0.15
C ALA A 138 -14.99 14.13 1.32
N TYR A 139 -15.06 15.47 1.32
CA TYR A 139 -14.53 16.29 2.41
C TYR A 139 -15.32 16.12 3.70
N SER A 140 -16.66 16.04 3.62
CA SER A 140 -17.50 15.82 4.80
C SER A 140 -17.18 14.50 5.50
N ARG A 141 -16.87 13.44 4.73
CA ARG A 141 -16.41 12.15 5.24
C ARG A 141 -15.05 12.24 5.91
N LEU A 142 -14.11 12.97 5.29
CA LEU A 142 -12.81 13.18 5.88
C LEU A 142 -12.93 13.89 7.23
N GLU A 143 -13.71 14.97 7.32
CA GLU A 143 -13.94 15.69 8.57
C GLU A 143 -14.61 14.81 9.64
N ALA A 144 -15.59 14.00 9.27
CA ALA A 144 -16.22 13.06 10.19
C ALA A 144 -15.24 12.01 10.74
N ARG A 145 -14.21 11.67 9.96
CA ARG A 145 -13.17 10.69 10.32
C ARG A 145 -12.07 11.29 11.17
N GLU A 146 -11.73 12.56 10.96
CA GLU A 146 -10.74 13.31 11.77
C GLU A 146 -11.29 13.76 13.13
N ARG A 147 -12.62 13.83 13.30
CA ARG A 147 -13.27 14.15 14.58
C ARG A 147 -13.51 12.95 15.50
N LYS A 148 -13.28 11.73 15.03
CA LYS A 148 -13.36 10.48 15.81
C LYS A 148 -12.01 10.15 16.43
#